data_AF-A0A2I1E054-F1
#
_entry.id   AF-A0A2I1E054-F1
#
_cell.length_a   1.000
_cell.length_b   1.000
_cell.length_c   1.000
_cell.angle_alpha   90.00
_cell.angle_beta   90.00
_cell.angle_gamma   90.00
#
_symmetry.space_group_name_H-M   'P 1'
#
loop_
_entity.id
_entity.type
_entity.pdbx_description
1 polymer ?
#
loop_
_entity_poly.entity_id
_entity_poly.type
_entity_poly.pdbx_seq_one_letter_code
_entity_poly.pdbx_strand_id
1 'polypeptide(L)'
;MNHFNFMIILVSLLALSLLNSVDFVSCQDPAPAPAPGTPAPGTPAPAPAPETPAPAPAAPVIIPTTIGTITKEPDLSSVPQGLLVPKGNNFAFILNARGNQKYQCVSTSKQWLHVDSEAMLINDKNDIQQHFDPAFVVVQHNTTKTPTQGGNYTWNSLLPSDNSQVIAKVVNSADSPQSTNNVPWELNVATFRSDAGRLSKISYILKINTNGGAAPPTDQCGVQYIDGFIQPVQYEADYLFYEGTLPGSGTPTDQPANPSESASSTSTSKTNDGYSSKPIGPGKLSWVAIVGFISVGVISF
;
A
#
# COMPACT_ATOMS: atom_id res chain seq x y z
N MET A 1 -8.52 -53.81 12.28
CA MET A 1 -9.74 -52.98 12.34
C MET A 1 -10.60 -53.50 13.47
N ASN A 2 -10.66 -52.80 14.62
CA ASN A 2 -11.67 -52.96 15.71
C ASN A 2 -11.32 -52.17 16.99
N HIS A 3 -10.23 -51.38 17.04
CA HIS A 3 -9.89 -50.58 18.22
C HIS A 3 -10.03 -49.06 18.05
N PHE A 4 -10.42 -48.56 16.87
CA PHE A 4 -10.51 -47.11 16.62
C PHE A 4 -11.89 -46.50 16.88
N ASN A 5 -12.93 -47.31 17.12
CA ASN A 5 -14.30 -46.83 17.36
C ASN A 5 -14.63 -46.57 18.84
N PHE A 6 -13.77 -46.97 19.78
CA PHE A 6 -14.09 -46.82 21.21
C PHE A 6 -13.65 -45.48 21.80
N MET A 7 -12.71 -44.77 21.15
CA MET A 7 -12.19 -43.50 21.67
C MET A 7 -13.03 -42.28 21.24
N ILE A 8 -13.83 -42.40 20.18
CA ILE A 8 -14.72 -41.33 19.71
C ILE A 8 -15.98 -41.23 20.59
N ILE A 9 -16.42 -42.34 21.20
CA ILE A 9 -17.62 -42.35 22.06
C ILE A 9 -17.32 -41.79 23.46
N LEU A 10 -16.08 -41.89 23.97
CA LEU A 10 -15.74 -41.38 25.30
C LEU A 10 -15.54 -39.86 25.36
N VAL A 11 -15.14 -39.22 24.24
CA VAL A 11 -14.96 -37.76 24.19
C VAL A 11 -16.30 -37.03 24.00
N SER A 12 -17.31 -37.68 23.40
CA SER A 12 -18.67 -37.14 23.31
C SER A 12 -19.44 -37.15 24.63
N LEU A 13 -19.05 -37.99 25.61
CA LEU A 13 -19.71 -38.03 26.92
C LEU A 13 -19.11 -37.06 27.96
N LEU A 14 -17.89 -36.53 27.74
CA LEU A 14 -17.36 -35.43 28.58
C LEU A 14 -17.82 -34.04 28.12
N ALA A 15 -18.27 -33.89 26.87
CA ALA A 15 -18.80 -32.62 26.34
C ALA A 15 -20.26 -32.33 26.75
N LEU A 16 -20.94 -33.25 27.45
CA LEU A 16 -22.32 -33.07 27.93
C LEU A 16 -22.42 -32.56 29.39
N SER A 17 -21.34 -32.05 29.97
CA SER A 17 -21.32 -31.57 31.37
C SER A 17 -20.96 -30.09 31.56
N LEU A 18 -20.84 -29.29 30.48
CA LEU A 18 -20.49 -27.86 30.57
C LEU A 18 -21.52 -26.90 29.94
N LEU A 19 -22.73 -27.37 29.63
CA LEU A 19 -23.84 -26.52 29.18
C LEU A 19 -24.99 -26.61 30.18
N ASN A 20 -24.82 -25.98 31.34
CA ASN A 20 -25.93 -25.63 32.23
C ASN A 20 -25.53 -24.41 33.06
N SER A 21 -25.64 -23.22 32.46
CA SER A 21 -25.80 -21.93 33.14
C SER A 21 -26.23 -20.88 32.10
N VAL A 22 -27.35 -21.13 31.43
CA VAL A 22 -28.15 -20.03 30.89
C VAL A 22 -29.11 -19.66 32.01
N ASP A 23 -28.79 -18.59 32.72
CA ASP A 23 -29.75 -17.94 33.60
C ASP A 23 -30.89 -17.43 32.73
N PHE A 24 -31.98 -18.19 32.70
CA PHE A 24 -33.27 -17.67 32.29
C PHE A 24 -33.62 -16.56 33.28
N VAL A 25 -33.35 -15.31 32.88
CA VAL A 25 -33.95 -14.14 33.49
C VAL A 25 -35.46 -14.27 33.25
N SER A 26 -36.16 -14.81 34.24
CA SER A 26 -37.61 -14.69 34.32
C SER A 26 -37.90 -13.20 34.43
N CYS A 27 -38.61 -12.65 33.44
CA CYS A 27 -39.29 -11.38 33.60
C CYS A 27 -40.39 -11.58 34.65
N GLN A 28 -40.03 -11.51 35.92
CA GLN A 28 -41.00 -11.23 36.98
C GLN A 28 -41.45 -9.78 36.77
N ASP A 29 -42.76 -9.56 36.60
CA ASP A 29 -43.33 -8.23 36.65
C ASP A 29 -42.84 -7.51 37.93
N PRO A 30 -42.36 -6.26 37.83
CA PRO A 30 -41.91 -5.54 39.00
C PRO A 30 -43.06 -5.40 39.99
N ALA A 31 -42.80 -5.76 41.25
CA ALA A 31 -43.75 -5.59 42.34
C ALA A 31 -44.24 -4.13 42.39
N PRO A 32 -45.54 -3.87 42.61
CA PRO A 32 -46.06 -2.52 42.72
C PRO A 32 -45.35 -1.78 43.85
N ALA A 33 -44.92 -0.55 43.55
CA ALA A 33 -44.22 0.31 44.50
C ALA A 33 -45.01 0.43 45.82
N PRO A 34 -44.37 0.34 46.99
CA PRO A 34 -45.03 0.59 48.26
C PRO A 34 -45.56 2.03 48.28
N ALA A 35 -46.77 2.19 48.80
CA ALA A 35 -47.41 3.50 48.95
C ALA A 35 -46.49 4.47 49.75
N PRO A 36 -46.49 5.77 49.43
CA PRO A 36 -45.65 6.74 50.12
C PRO A 36 -45.93 6.73 51.63
N GLY A 37 -44.95 6.28 52.41
CA GLY A 37 -44.93 6.47 53.85
C GLY A 37 -44.81 7.96 54.18
N THR A 38 -45.49 8.38 55.24
CA THR A 38 -45.50 9.77 55.73
C THR A 38 -44.06 10.22 56.08
N PRO A 39 -43.62 11.44 55.70
CA PRO A 39 -42.25 11.87 55.95
C PRO A 39 -41.95 12.00 57.45
N ALA A 40 -40.90 11.35 57.91
CA ALA A 40 -40.32 11.59 59.23
C ALA A 40 -39.53 12.92 59.24
N PRO A 41 -39.54 13.72 60.32
CA PRO A 41 -38.85 15.00 60.34
C PRO A 41 -37.33 14.85 60.55
N GLY A 42 -36.57 15.47 59.64
CA GLY A 42 -35.31 16.15 59.95
C GLY A 42 -34.05 15.31 60.19
N THR A 43 -33.32 15.00 59.12
CA THR A 43 -31.86 14.84 59.18
C THR A 43 -31.23 15.94 58.32
N PRO A 44 -30.26 16.73 58.82
CA PRO A 44 -29.58 17.74 58.01
C PRO A 44 -28.83 17.10 56.84
N ALA A 45 -28.96 17.67 55.65
CA ALA A 45 -28.27 17.20 54.45
C ALA A 45 -26.74 17.30 54.62
N PRO A 46 -25.96 16.32 54.10
CA PRO A 46 -24.50 16.41 54.06
C PRO A 46 -24.04 17.62 53.24
N ALA A 47 -22.97 18.28 53.67
CA ALA A 47 -22.37 19.39 52.93
C ALA A 47 -21.95 18.96 51.51
N PRO A 48 -22.11 19.82 50.49
CA PRO A 48 -21.74 19.50 49.12
C PRO A 48 -20.23 19.25 49.00
N ALA A 49 -19.87 18.20 48.25
CA ALA A 49 -18.47 17.87 47.96
C ALA A 49 -17.79 19.03 47.19
N PRO A 50 -16.47 19.23 47.36
CA PRO A 50 -15.72 20.22 46.58
C PRO A 50 -15.88 19.93 45.09
N GLU A 51 -16.30 20.93 44.32
CA GLU A 51 -16.44 20.81 42.88
C GLU A 51 -15.08 20.48 42.25
N THR A 52 -15.02 19.38 41.51
CA THR A 52 -13.84 19.03 40.71
C THR A 52 -13.57 20.16 39.72
N PRO A 53 -12.34 20.70 39.63
CA PRO A 53 -12.02 21.77 38.68
C PRO A 53 -12.44 21.37 37.27
N ALA A 54 -13.15 22.27 36.59
CA ALA A 54 -13.58 22.05 35.21
C ALA A 54 -12.35 21.71 34.34
N PRO A 55 -12.44 20.70 33.46
CA PRO A 55 -11.33 20.37 32.57
C PRO A 55 -10.99 21.59 31.71
N ALA A 56 -9.69 21.87 31.59
CA ALA A 56 -9.21 22.97 30.76
C ALA A 56 -9.75 22.82 29.32
N PRO A 57 -10.14 23.92 28.67
CA PRO A 57 -10.62 23.87 27.29
C PRO A 57 -9.55 23.26 26.38
N ALA A 58 -9.96 22.30 25.54
CA ALA A 58 -9.08 21.68 24.56
C ALA A 58 -8.53 22.75 23.60
N ALA A 59 -7.22 22.68 23.31
CA ALA A 59 -6.61 23.56 22.33
C ALA A 59 -7.28 23.41 20.95
N PRO A 60 -7.41 24.48 20.15
CA PRO A 60 -8.02 24.40 18.82
C PRO A 60 -7.22 23.46 17.91
N VAL A 61 -7.94 22.57 17.21
CA VAL A 61 -7.36 21.67 16.21
C VAL A 61 -6.93 22.50 15.00
N ILE A 62 -5.64 22.49 14.66
CA ILE A 62 -5.10 23.19 13.50
C ILE A 62 -5.16 22.24 12.30
N ILE A 63 -6.09 22.51 11.38
CA ILE A 63 -6.23 21.74 10.14
C ILE A 63 -5.06 22.09 9.20
N PRO A 64 -4.34 21.11 8.63
CA PRO A 64 -3.26 21.38 7.69
C PRO A 64 -3.78 22.04 6.41
N THR A 65 -3.05 23.06 5.95
CA THR A 65 -3.34 23.81 4.72
C THR A 65 -2.24 23.66 3.68
N THR A 66 -1.23 22.83 3.94
CA THR A 66 -0.07 22.62 3.06
C THR A 66 0.40 21.17 3.14
N ILE A 67 0.82 20.63 1.99
CA ILE A 67 1.47 19.32 1.88
C ILE A 67 2.98 19.47 2.05
N GLY A 68 3.59 18.59 2.84
CA GLY A 68 5.03 18.43 2.96
C GLY A 68 5.72 19.50 3.79
N THR A 69 5.33 19.64 5.07
CA THR A 69 5.96 20.61 5.99
C THR A 69 7.35 20.19 6.47
N ILE A 70 7.66 18.90 6.43
CA ILE A 70 8.98 18.36 6.79
C ILE A 70 9.85 18.27 5.52
N THR A 71 10.78 19.22 5.37
CA THR A 71 11.62 19.39 4.17
C THR A 71 13.10 19.08 4.38
N LYS A 72 13.48 18.60 5.56
CA LYS A 72 14.83 18.08 5.82
C LYS A 72 14.89 16.61 5.42
N GLU A 73 15.80 16.27 4.51
CA GLU A 73 16.01 14.87 4.10
C GLU A 73 16.48 14.03 5.30
N PRO A 74 15.85 12.87 5.57
CA PRO A 74 16.31 11.98 6.62
C PRO A 74 17.63 11.28 6.22
N ASP A 75 18.27 10.62 7.17
CA ASP A 75 19.43 9.78 6.85
C ASP A 75 19.00 8.57 6.01
N LEU A 76 19.65 8.39 4.87
CA LEU A 76 19.39 7.29 3.93
C LEU A 76 20.49 6.22 3.95
N SER A 77 21.39 6.24 4.94
CA SER A 77 22.49 5.29 5.06
C SER A 77 22.06 3.82 5.10
N SER A 78 20.85 3.53 5.59
CA SER A 78 20.26 2.19 5.62
C SER A 78 19.49 1.80 4.35
N VAL A 79 19.34 2.72 3.39
CA VAL A 79 18.60 2.46 2.15
C VAL A 79 19.49 1.70 1.16
N PRO A 80 19.06 0.53 0.66
CA PRO A 80 19.82 -0.21 -0.35
C PRO A 80 20.14 0.64 -1.58
N GLN A 81 21.33 0.46 -2.15
CA GLN A 81 21.80 1.29 -3.28
C GLN A 81 20.84 1.30 -4.48
N GLY A 82 20.14 0.19 -4.73
CA GLY A 82 19.15 0.10 -5.81
C GLY A 82 17.91 0.97 -5.60
N LEU A 83 17.62 1.38 -4.36
CA LEU A 83 16.48 2.24 -4.02
C LEU A 83 16.86 3.73 -3.91
N LEU A 84 18.14 4.07 -4.04
CA LEU A 84 18.56 5.47 -4.03
C LEU A 84 18.00 6.21 -5.25
N VAL A 85 17.46 7.41 -5.01
CA VAL A 85 16.93 8.25 -6.07
C VAL A 85 18.08 8.70 -6.99
N PRO A 86 17.90 8.64 -8.33
CA PRO A 86 18.94 9.08 -9.26
C PRO A 86 19.36 10.53 -9.05
N LYS A 87 20.65 10.81 -9.29
CA LYS A 87 21.22 12.17 -9.22
C LYS A 87 20.42 13.15 -10.10
N GLY A 88 20.32 14.40 -9.64
CA GLY A 88 19.58 15.47 -10.32
C GLY A 88 18.12 15.61 -9.86
N ASN A 89 17.66 14.73 -8.97
CA ASN A 89 16.39 14.90 -8.25
C ASN A 89 16.70 15.34 -6.83
N ASN A 90 15.92 16.28 -6.30
CA ASN A 90 16.15 16.86 -4.99
C ASN A 90 15.05 16.44 -4.03
N PHE A 91 15.40 16.07 -2.79
CA PHE A 91 14.42 15.82 -1.76
C PHE A 91 13.54 17.06 -1.56
N ALA A 92 12.23 16.86 -1.53
CA ALA A 92 11.26 17.93 -1.35
C ALA A 92 10.63 17.88 0.03
N PHE A 93 10.07 16.74 0.39
CA PHE A 93 9.42 16.51 1.67
C PHE A 93 9.16 15.03 1.94
N ILE A 94 8.83 14.73 3.19
CA ILE A 94 8.35 13.41 3.64
C ILE A 94 6.89 13.52 4.07
N LEU A 95 6.13 12.45 3.85
CA LEU A 95 4.81 12.23 4.43
C LEU A 95 4.77 10.84 5.09
N ASN A 96 3.99 10.71 6.15
CA ASN A 96 3.82 9.44 6.85
C ASN A 96 2.46 8.84 6.50
N ALA A 97 2.42 7.56 6.19
CA ALA A 97 1.23 6.88 5.69
C ALA A 97 0.70 5.83 6.66
N ARG A 98 -0.63 5.72 6.72
CA ARG A 98 -1.35 4.57 7.28
C ARG A 98 -2.41 4.09 6.30
N GLY A 99 -2.50 2.79 6.12
CA GLY A 99 -3.38 2.22 5.10
C GLY A 99 -3.54 0.73 5.17
N ASN A 100 -4.12 0.16 4.12
CA ASN A 100 -4.31 -1.28 3.95
C ASN A 100 -3.71 -1.76 2.64
N GLN A 101 -3.08 -2.93 2.71
CA GLN A 101 -2.81 -3.78 1.56
C GLN A 101 -3.94 -4.80 1.46
N LYS A 102 -4.60 -4.91 0.31
CA LYS A 102 -5.75 -5.80 0.12
C LYS A 102 -5.33 -7.03 -0.66
N TYR A 103 -5.55 -8.19 -0.07
CA TYR A 103 -5.20 -9.48 -0.67
C TYR A 103 -6.45 -10.32 -0.90
N GLN A 104 -6.65 -10.79 -2.13
CA GLN A 104 -7.70 -11.73 -2.48
C GLN A 104 -7.21 -13.17 -2.29
N CYS A 105 -7.95 -13.97 -1.51
CA CYS A 105 -7.68 -15.40 -1.39
C CYS A 105 -8.05 -16.12 -2.69
N VAL A 106 -7.10 -16.87 -3.25
CA VAL A 106 -7.31 -17.80 -4.36
C VAL A 106 -7.16 -19.21 -3.81
N SER A 107 -8.28 -19.79 -3.39
CA SER A 107 -8.34 -21.06 -2.64
C SER A 107 -7.77 -22.23 -3.43
N THR A 108 -7.98 -22.26 -4.75
CA THR A 108 -7.48 -23.31 -5.65
C THR A 108 -5.96 -23.44 -5.62
N SER A 109 -5.25 -22.31 -5.53
CA SER A 109 -3.78 -22.28 -5.47
C SER A 109 -3.25 -22.06 -4.05
N LYS A 110 -4.14 -21.84 -3.06
CA LYS A 110 -3.80 -21.41 -1.69
C LYS A 110 -2.87 -20.20 -1.67
N GLN A 111 -3.08 -19.27 -2.59
CA GLN A 111 -2.28 -18.05 -2.72
C GLN A 111 -3.09 -16.81 -2.38
N TRP A 112 -2.37 -15.77 -1.98
CA TRP A 112 -2.89 -14.42 -1.79
C TRP A 112 -2.49 -13.55 -2.98
N LEU A 113 -3.47 -13.06 -3.72
CA LEU A 113 -3.25 -12.10 -4.81
C LEU A 113 -3.38 -10.68 -4.26
N HIS A 114 -2.34 -9.85 -4.38
CA HIS A 114 -2.48 -8.42 -4.09
C HIS A 114 -3.40 -7.77 -5.12
N VAL A 115 -4.47 -7.11 -4.66
CA VAL A 115 -5.50 -6.53 -5.55
C VAL A 115 -5.56 -5.02 -5.52
N ASP A 116 -5.19 -4.40 -4.40
CA ASP A 116 -5.24 -2.94 -4.21
C ASP A 116 -4.49 -2.56 -2.92
N SER A 117 -3.83 -1.41 -2.91
CA SER A 117 -3.33 -0.72 -1.73
C SER A 117 -4.03 0.64 -1.61
N GLU A 118 -4.42 1.00 -0.40
CA GLU A 118 -4.93 2.33 -0.06
C GLU A 118 -4.18 2.87 1.15
N ALA A 119 -3.85 4.16 1.17
CA ALA A 119 -3.31 4.80 2.35
C ALA A 119 -3.64 6.29 2.40
N MET A 120 -3.76 6.80 3.63
CA MET A 120 -3.87 8.21 3.92
C MET A 120 -2.53 8.71 4.44
N LEU A 121 -2.10 9.87 3.96
CA LEU A 121 -0.80 10.46 4.24
C LEU A 121 -0.95 11.80 4.97
N ILE A 122 -0.13 12.00 5.98
CA ILE A 122 -0.07 13.21 6.81
C ILE A 122 1.34 13.82 6.77
N ASN A 123 1.47 15.04 7.27
CA ASN A 123 2.72 15.79 7.28
C ASN A 123 3.72 15.31 8.33
N ASP A 124 3.29 15.16 9.58
CA ASP A 124 4.15 14.74 10.69
C ASP A 124 3.57 13.50 11.37
N LYS A 125 4.39 12.47 11.55
CA LYS A 125 4.03 11.27 12.33
C LYS A 125 3.60 11.60 13.76
N ASN A 126 4.02 12.74 14.31
CA ASN A 126 3.59 13.20 15.63
C ASN A 126 2.14 13.70 15.63
N ASP A 127 1.57 14.00 14.45
CA ASP A 127 0.13 14.26 14.30
C ASP A 127 -0.67 12.95 14.45
N ILE A 128 -0.02 11.78 14.31
CA ILE A 128 -0.59 10.48 14.69
C ILE A 128 -0.55 10.41 16.23
N GLN A 129 -1.64 10.84 16.85
CA GLN A 129 -1.91 10.56 18.27
C GLN A 129 -2.20 9.05 18.44
N GLN A 130 -2.95 8.67 19.49
CA GLN A 130 -3.40 7.28 19.68
C GLN A 130 -4.19 6.70 18.48
N HIS A 131 -4.69 7.57 17.60
CA HIS A 131 -5.42 7.21 16.39
C HIS A 131 -5.03 8.13 15.23
N PHE A 132 -5.16 7.63 14.01
CA PHE A 132 -4.96 8.39 12.79
C PHE A 132 -6.21 9.25 12.56
N ASP A 133 -6.10 10.55 12.74
CA ASP A 133 -7.22 11.48 12.59
C ASP A 133 -7.32 11.97 11.13
N PRO A 134 -8.45 11.68 10.43
CA PRO A 134 -8.69 12.15 9.06
C PRO A 134 -8.51 13.66 8.86
N ALA A 135 -8.67 14.48 9.91
CA ALA A 135 -8.50 15.92 9.85
C ALA A 135 -7.07 16.36 9.48
N PHE A 136 -6.06 15.50 9.68
CA PHE A 136 -4.66 15.79 9.36
C PHE A 136 -4.20 15.24 8.00
N VAL A 137 -5.09 14.54 7.28
CA VAL A 137 -4.74 13.93 6.00
C VAL A 137 -4.61 14.98 4.92
N VAL A 138 -3.47 14.96 4.25
CA VAL A 138 -3.16 15.91 3.17
C VAL A 138 -3.11 15.23 1.80
N VAL A 139 -2.82 13.93 1.76
CA VAL A 139 -2.72 13.16 0.51
C VAL A 139 -3.39 11.79 0.67
N GLN A 140 -4.13 11.38 -0.35
CA GLN A 140 -4.60 10.00 -0.52
C GLN A 140 -3.71 9.27 -1.51
N HIS A 141 -3.23 8.10 -1.11
CA HIS A 141 -2.55 7.14 -1.99
C HIS A 141 -3.46 5.96 -2.30
N ASN A 142 -3.50 5.54 -3.56
CA ASN A 142 -4.13 4.29 -3.95
C ASN A 142 -3.41 3.64 -5.13
N THR A 143 -3.64 2.34 -5.33
CA THR A 143 -3.22 1.62 -6.53
C THR A 143 -4.40 1.31 -7.43
N THR A 144 -4.14 1.13 -8.73
CA THR A 144 -5.14 0.64 -9.67
C THR A 144 -4.65 -0.65 -10.33
N LYS A 145 -5.58 -1.55 -10.67
CA LYS A 145 -5.24 -2.77 -11.42
C LYS A 145 -4.77 -2.45 -12.84
N THR A 146 -5.41 -1.47 -13.47
CA THR A 146 -5.08 -1.02 -14.81
C THR A 146 -4.22 0.23 -14.71
N PRO A 147 -3.00 0.23 -15.27
CA PRO A 147 -2.19 1.42 -15.34
C PRO A 147 -2.88 2.54 -16.13
N THR A 148 -2.79 3.76 -15.62
CA THR A 148 -3.21 5.00 -16.29
C THR A 148 -1.99 5.91 -16.39
N GLN A 149 -1.85 6.65 -17.49
CA GLN A 149 -0.70 7.55 -17.69
C GLN A 149 0.67 6.85 -17.44
N GLY A 150 0.79 5.58 -17.81
CA GLY A 150 2.01 4.80 -17.67
C GLY A 150 2.33 4.27 -16.25
N GLY A 151 1.47 4.52 -15.26
CA GLY A 151 1.66 4.07 -13.89
C GLY A 151 0.37 3.58 -13.23
N ASN A 152 0.47 2.98 -12.06
CA ASN A 152 -0.67 2.39 -11.35
C ASN A 152 -0.69 2.73 -9.85
N TYR A 153 0.21 3.62 -9.41
CA TYR A 153 0.25 4.18 -8.07
C TYR A 153 -0.10 5.65 -8.18
N THR A 154 -1.08 6.12 -7.40
CA THR A 154 -1.55 7.50 -7.45
C THR A 154 -1.41 8.15 -6.08
N TRP A 155 -0.99 9.41 -6.03
CA TRP A 155 -1.08 10.27 -4.86
C TRP A 155 -1.86 11.52 -5.23
N ASN A 156 -2.97 11.75 -4.54
CA ASN A 156 -3.89 12.86 -4.76
C ASN A 156 -3.87 13.77 -3.55
N SER A 157 -3.69 15.07 -3.75
CA SER A 157 -3.95 16.05 -2.71
C SER A 157 -5.42 15.99 -2.26
N LEU A 158 -5.64 16.10 -0.96
CA LEU A 158 -6.96 16.26 -0.35
C LEU A 158 -7.23 17.69 0.13
N LEU A 159 -6.25 18.60 -0.03
CA LEU A 159 -6.41 19.98 0.42
C LEU A 159 -7.30 20.79 -0.54
N PRO A 160 -8.27 21.58 -0.05
CA PRO A 160 -9.17 22.34 -0.92
C PRO A 160 -8.47 23.32 -1.89
N SER A 161 -7.30 23.83 -1.52
CA SER A 161 -6.50 24.76 -2.32
C SER A 161 -5.45 24.09 -3.21
N ASP A 162 -5.35 22.77 -3.17
CA ASP A 162 -4.36 22.01 -3.92
C ASP A 162 -5.03 20.78 -4.54
N ASN A 163 -5.18 20.77 -5.86
CA ASN A 163 -5.74 19.65 -6.60
C ASN A 163 -4.66 18.82 -7.32
N SER A 164 -3.40 18.93 -6.88
CA SER A 164 -2.30 18.23 -7.52
C SER A 164 -2.40 16.72 -7.33
N GLN A 165 -1.93 16.01 -8.36
CA GLN A 165 -1.83 14.57 -8.42
C GLN A 165 -0.47 14.18 -8.99
N VAL A 166 0.06 13.05 -8.54
CA VAL A 166 1.14 12.34 -9.20
C VAL A 166 0.73 10.88 -9.42
N ILE A 167 1.00 10.36 -10.61
CA ILE A 167 0.88 8.94 -10.95
C ILE A 167 2.28 8.41 -11.19
N ALA A 168 2.57 7.23 -10.64
CA ALA A 168 3.88 6.61 -10.70
C ALA A 168 3.79 5.09 -10.94
N LYS A 169 4.95 4.50 -11.22
CA LYS A 169 5.16 3.05 -11.23
C LYS A 169 6.38 2.69 -10.39
N VAL A 170 6.36 1.50 -9.79
CA VAL A 170 7.54 0.93 -9.13
C VAL A 170 8.60 0.63 -10.19
N VAL A 171 9.84 1.08 -9.95
CA VAL A 171 11.01 0.78 -10.80
C VAL A 171 12.05 -0.07 -10.09
N ASN A 172 12.01 -0.11 -8.76
CA ASN A 172 12.84 -1.02 -7.98
C ASN A 172 12.20 -1.30 -6.62
N SER A 173 12.52 -2.44 -6.03
CA SER A 173 12.07 -2.83 -4.70
C SER A 173 13.16 -3.59 -3.94
N ALA A 174 13.06 -3.57 -2.62
CA ALA A 174 13.87 -4.40 -1.73
C ALA A 174 13.04 -4.81 -0.51
N ASP A 175 13.37 -5.97 0.06
CA ASP A 175 12.72 -6.42 1.29
C ASP A 175 12.93 -5.43 2.43
N SER A 176 11.90 -5.26 3.26
CA SER A 176 11.97 -4.42 4.45
C SER A 176 12.96 -5.03 5.45
N PRO A 177 14.00 -4.29 5.90
CA PRO A 177 15.04 -4.85 6.77
C PRO A 177 14.54 -5.19 8.19
N GLN A 178 13.40 -4.64 8.61
CA GLN A 178 12.87 -4.82 9.96
C GLN A 178 12.14 -6.15 10.15
N SER A 179 11.38 -6.62 9.15
CA SER A 179 10.57 -7.84 9.27
C SER A 179 10.06 -8.30 7.91
N THR A 180 9.96 -9.61 7.71
CA THR A 180 9.31 -10.23 6.55
C THR A 180 7.79 -10.04 6.54
N ASN A 181 7.21 -9.59 7.65
CA ASN A 181 5.78 -9.25 7.73
C ASN A 181 5.47 -7.82 7.23
N ASN A 182 6.50 -7.09 6.78
CA ASN A 182 6.36 -5.76 6.23
C ASN A 182 6.35 -5.82 4.71
N VAL A 183 5.55 -4.96 4.06
CA VAL A 183 5.65 -4.78 2.61
C VAL A 183 7.04 -4.27 2.20
N PRO A 184 7.50 -4.58 0.97
CA PRO A 184 8.79 -4.11 0.47
C PRO A 184 8.93 -2.59 0.49
N TRP A 185 10.18 -2.15 0.60
CA TRP A 185 10.56 -0.79 0.25
C TRP A 185 10.59 -0.66 -1.26
N GLU A 186 10.18 0.50 -1.78
CA GLU A 186 9.97 0.69 -3.20
C GLU A 186 10.44 2.07 -3.65
N LEU A 187 11.14 2.09 -4.78
CA LEU A 187 11.40 3.30 -5.54
C LEU A 187 10.37 3.41 -6.65
N ASN A 188 9.59 4.48 -6.63
CA ASN A 188 8.59 4.79 -7.64
C ASN A 188 9.06 5.94 -8.51
N VAL A 189 8.84 5.84 -9.82
CA VAL A 189 9.10 6.90 -10.79
C VAL A 189 7.79 7.51 -11.25
N ALA A 190 7.68 8.84 -11.20
CA ALA A 190 6.52 9.56 -11.72
C ALA A 190 6.42 9.37 -13.23
N THR A 191 5.23 9.03 -13.71
CA THR A 191 4.89 8.89 -15.13
C THR A 191 3.92 9.99 -15.58
N PHE A 192 3.20 10.58 -14.62
CA PHE A 192 2.38 11.77 -14.82
C PHE A 192 2.33 12.59 -13.53
N ARG A 193 2.18 13.90 -13.69
CA ARG A 193 1.94 14.85 -12.61
C ARG A 193 1.04 15.97 -13.12
N SER A 194 0.18 16.50 -12.27
CA SER A 194 -0.60 17.70 -12.58
C SER A 194 0.32 18.90 -12.84
N ASP A 195 -0.18 19.90 -13.58
CA ASP A 195 0.60 21.08 -13.96
C ASP A 195 0.84 22.07 -12.80
N ALA A 196 0.06 22.00 -11.72
CA ALA A 196 0.12 22.91 -10.58
C ALA A 196 -0.12 22.19 -9.24
N GLY A 197 0.20 22.87 -8.13
CA GLY A 197 0.08 22.38 -6.75
C GLY A 197 1.34 21.66 -6.26
N ARG A 198 1.33 21.17 -5.02
CA ARG A 198 2.55 20.71 -4.34
C ARG A 198 3.15 19.45 -4.98
N LEU A 199 2.30 18.57 -5.53
CA LEU A 199 2.76 17.34 -6.18
C LEU A 199 3.21 17.56 -7.64
N SER A 200 3.03 18.76 -8.18
CA SER A 200 3.29 19.06 -9.60
C SER A 200 4.73 18.98 -10.04
N LYS A 201 5.72 18.89 -9.13
CA LYS A 201 7.14 18.80 -9.49
C LYS A 201 7.77 17.45 -9.17
N ILE A 202 6.98 16.51 -8.65
CA ILE A 202 7.47 15.22 -8.19
C ILE A 202 7.93 14.36 -9.37
N SER A 203 9.14 13.82 -9.25
CA SER A 203 9.77 12.94 -10.23
C SER A 203 9.98 11.52 -9.69
N TYR A 204 10.26 11.37 -8.39
CA TYR A 204 10.41 10.09 -7.70
C TYR A 204 9.74 10.10 -6.33
N ILE A 205 9.30 8.93 -5.89
CA ILE A 205 8.73 8.71 -4.56
C ILE A 205 9.38 7.45 -3.98
N LEU A 206 10.07 7.60 -2.86
CA LEU A 206 10.71 6.50 -2.15
C LEU A 206 9.85 6.09 -0.95
N LYS A 207 9.36 4.85 -0.95
CA LYS A 207 8.60 4.25 0.15
C LYS A 207 9.54 3.40 1.01
N ILE A 208 9.75 3.80 2.26
CA ILE A 208 10.65 3.13 3.21
C ILE A 208 10.01 3.05 4.60
N ASN A 209 10.73 2.48 5.57
CA ASN A 209 10.28 2.30 6.96
C ASN A 209 8.91 1.63 7.06
N THR A 210 8.65 0.68 6.15
CA THR A 210 7.40 -0.05 6.11
C THR A 210 7.21 -0.90 7.36
N ASN A 211 5.98 -0.95 7.88
CA ASN A 211 5.59 -1.80 8.99
C ASN A 211 4.23 -2.45 8.68
N GLY A 212 4.16 -3.78 8.71
CA GLY A 212 2.97 -4.55 8.36
C GLY A 212 2.67 -4.57 6.85
N GLY A 213 1.46 -5.02 6.54
CA GLY A 213 0.95 -5.08 5.18
C GLY A 213 1.35 -6.31 4.36
N ALA A 214 2.22 -7.20 4.86
CA ALA A 214 2.50 -8.44 4.12
C ALA A 214 1.25 -9.32 3.99
N ALA A 215 1.21 -10.15 2.95
CA ALA A 215 0.13 -11.10 2.76
C ALA A 215 0.00 -12.03 3.98
N PRO A 216 -1.23 -12.45 4.35
CA PRO A 216 -1.42 -13.44 5.41
C PRO A 216 -0.72 -14.77 5.08
N PRO A 217 -0.49 -15.63 6.08
CA PRO A 217 0.01 -16.98 5.85
C PRO A 217 -0.81 -17.75 4.80
N THR A 218 -0.14 -18.46 3.90
CA THR A 218 -0.78 -19.16 2.77
C THR A 218 -1.71 -20.29 3.23
N ASP A 219 -1.46 -20.88 4.40
CA ASP A 219 -2.27 -21.93 5.00
C ASP A 219 -3.63 -21.44 5.52
N GLN A 220 -3.84 -20.12 5.64
CA GLN A 220 -5.13 -19.54 5.98
C GLN A 220 -6.07 -19.44 4.78
N CYS A 221 -5.56 -19.32 3.55
CA CYS A 221 -6.38 -19.21 2.35
C CYS A 221 -6.97 -20.57 1.95
N GLY A 222 -8.29 -20.63 1.76
CA GLY A 222 -9.06 -21.85 1.52
C GLY A 222 -9.37 -22.67 2.77
N VAL A 223 -8.92 -22.22 3.95
CA VAL A 223 -9.18 -22.84 5.25
C VAL A 223 -9.93 -21.88 6.16
N GLN A 224 -9.30 -20.76 6.50
CA GLN A 224 -9.89 -19.69 7.30
C GLN A 224 -10.65 -18.70 6.41
N TYR A 225 -10.17 -18.45 5.20
CA TYR A 225 -10.75 -17.52 4.25
C TYR A 225 -11.22 -18.25 3.00
N ILE A 226 -12.46 -17.95 2.58
CA ILE A 226 -13.05 -18.55 1.37
C ILE A 226 -12.47 -17.94 0.09
N ASP A 227 -12.65 -18.62 -1.04
CA ASP A 227 -12.26 -18.11 -2.35
C ASP A 227 -12.86 -16.73 -2.63
N GLY A 228 -12.04 -15.82 -3.16
CA GLY A 228 -12.46 -14.46 -3.46
C GLY A 228 -12.55 -13.52 -2.26
N PHE A 229 -12.37 -14.00 -1.02
CA PHE A 229 -12.34 -13.13 0.15
C PHE A 229 -11.20 -12.12 0.04
N ILE A 230 -11.50 -10.83 0.28
CA ILE A 230 -10.51 -9.75 0.30
C ILE A 230 -10.14 -9.46 1.75
N GLN A 231 -8.92 -9.83 2.13
CA GLN A 231 -8.35 -9.54 3.45
C GLN A 231 -7.57 -8.21 3.39
N PRO A 232 -8.01 -7.16 4.09
CA PRO A 232 -7.20 -5.98 4.32
C PRO A 232 -6.14 -6.28 5.39
N VAL A 233 -4.89 -5.91 5.13
CA VAL A 233 -3.78 -5.99 6.08
C VAL A 233 -3.21 -4.59 6.27
N GLN A 234 -3.28 -4.10 7.50
CA GLN A 234 -2.85 -2.74 7.82
C GLN A 234 -1.34 -2.59 7.61
N TYR A 235 -0.93 -1.43 7.10
CA TYR A 235 0.47 -1.05 6.97
C TYR A 235 0.72 0.43 7.28
N GLU A 236 1.96 0.70 7.64
CA GLU A 236 2.56 2.02 7.80
C GLU A 236 3.77 2.15 6.89
N ALA A 237 4.07 3.37 6.44
CA ALA A 237 5.27 3.67 5.66
C ALA A 237 5.61 5.16 5.67
N ASP A 238 6.87 5.46 5.41
CA ASP A 238 7.34 6.81 5.08
C ASP A 238 7.45 6.95 3.56
N TYR A 239 6.84 8.01 3.02
CA TYR A 239 6.93 8.37 1.61
C TYR A 239 7.77 9.64 1.46
N LEU A 240 8.95 9.51 0.88
CA LEU A 240 9.86 10.61 0.60
C LEU A 240 9.66 11.03 -0.85
N PHE A 241 9.30 12.29 -1.05
CA PHE A 241 8.99 12.88 -2.34
C PHE A 241 10.18 13.67 -2.85
N TYR A 242 10.53 13.45 -4.12
CA TYR A 242 11.66 14.10 -4.78
C TYR A 242 11.17 14.89 -5.98
N GLU A 243 11.69 16.11 -6.13
CA GLU A 243 11.41 16.99 -7.26
C GLU A 243 12.50 16.88 -8.32
N GLY A 244 12.08 16.94 -9.60
CA GLY A 244 13.00 16.87 -10.73
C GLY A 244 12.29 16.91 -12.08
N THR A 245 13.05 16.72 -13.15
CA THR A 245 12.48 16.55 -14.49
C THR A 245 11.66 15.28 -14.53
N LEU A 246 10.47 15.33 -15.16
CA LEU A 246 9.61 14.16 -15.30
C LEU A 246 10.36 13.09 -16.13
N PRO A 247 10.65 11.91 -15.58
CA PRO A 247 11.41 10.91 -16.30
C PRO A 247 10.67 10.44 -17.55
N GLY A 248 11.32 10.51 -18.71
CA GLY A 248 10.71 10.15 -20.00
C GLY A 248 9.95 11.27 -20.70
N SER A 249 9.90 12.50 -20.16
CA SER A 249 9.34 13.67 -20.86
C SER A 249 10.31 14.33 -21.84
N GLY A 250 11.47 13.71 -22.09
CA GLY A 250 12.40 14.16 -23.12
C GLY A 250 11.84 13.87 -24.50
N THR A 251 11.84 14.86 -25.39
CA THR A 251 11.77 14.61 -26.83
C THR A 251 12.93 13.68 -27.20
N PRO A 252 12.74 12.68 -28.09
CA PRO A 252 13.85 11.83 -28.53
C PRO A 252 14.82 12.65 -29.39
N THR A 253 15.73 13.41 -28.76
CA THR A 253 16.78 14.15 -29.46
C THR A 253 18.17 14.01 -28.89
N ASP A 254 18.39 13.32 -27.77
CA ASP A 254 19.74 13.04 -27.27
C ASP A 254 20.01 11.54 -27.16
N GLN A 255 20.07 10.90 -28.33
CA GLN A 255 20.93 9.71 -28.49
C GLN A 255 22.38 10.21 -28.52
N PRO A 256 23.30 9.66 -27.71
CA PRO A 256 24.70 10.08 -27.75
C PRO A 256 25.24 9.90 -29.17
N ALA A 257 25.71 11.00 -29.75
CA ALA A 257 26.42 10.99 -31.01
C ALA A 257 27.61 10.04 -30.90
N ASN A 258 27.62 9.01 -31.75
CA ASN A 258 28.78 8.17 -31.98
C ASN A 258 29.87 9.06 -32.64
N PRO A 259 31.10 9.16 -32.11
CA PRO A 259 32.14 9.95 -32.74
C PRO A 259 32.75 9.20 -33.93
N SER A 260 33.12 9.96 -34.96
CA SER A 260 33.61 9.53 -36.29
C SER A 260 32.46 9.35 -37.28
N GLU A 261 32.32 10.12 -38.36
CA GLU A 261 33.38 10.54 -39.28
C GLU A 261 32.87 11.74 -40.11
N SER A 262 33.67 12.80 -40.19
CA SER A 262 33.48 13.91 -41.13
C SER A 262 34.36 13.66 -42.35
N ALA A 263 33.75 13.39 -43.51
CA ALA A 263 34.32 13.76 -44.80
C ALA A 263 33.23 13.79 -45.89
N SER A 264 33.09 14.98 -46.47
CA SER A 264 32.34 15.32 -47.67
C SER A 264 32.89 14.64 -48.92
N SER A 265 32.02 14.14 -49.81
CA SER A 265 32.09 14.47 -51.25
C SER A 265 30.95 13.85 -52.07
N THR A 266 30.35 14.72 -52.89
CA THR A 266 29.44 14.51 -54.03
C THR A 266 29.88 13.41 -55.01
N SER A 267 28.95 12.57 -55.52
CA SER A 267 28.57 12.47 -56.95
C SER A 267 27.96 11.10 -57.36
N THR A 268 26.90 11.21 -58.17
CA THR A 268 26.52 10.38 -59.33
C THR A 268 26.25 8.87 -59.22
N SER A 269 24.98 8.53 -59.50
CA SER A 269 24.46 7.36 -60.22
C SER A 269 25.48 6.44 -60.92
N LYS A 270 25.36 5.12 -60.67
CA LYS A 270 25.29 4.07 -61.69
C LYS A 270 24.89 2.70 -61.11
N THR A 271 24.08 1.99 -61.87
CA THR A 271 23.70 0.58 -61.76
C THR A 271 24.90 -0.35 -61.95
N ASN A 272 24.89 -1.53 -61.31
CA ASN A 272 24.97 -2.85 -61.97
C ASN A 272 25.26 -3.98 -60.97
N ASP A 273 24.77 -5.15 -61.38
CA ASP A 273 24.78 -6.46 -60.74
C ASP A 273 26.17 -6.98 -60.36
N GLY A 274 26.22 -7.89 -59.38
CA GLY A 274 27.45 -8.61 -59.06
C GLY A 274 27.32 -9.55 -57.87
N TYR A 275 26.75 -10.74 -58.10
CA TYR A 275 26.89 -11.88 -57.21
C TYR A 275 28.38 -12.28 -57.12
N SER A 276 28.96 -12.32 -55.91
CA SER A 276 30.21 -13.06 -55.71
C SER A 276 30.30 -13.59 -54.28
N SER A 277 30.51 -14.89 -54.22
CA SER A 277 30.55 -15.76 -53.06
C SER A 277 31.93 -15.76 -52.41
N LYS A 278 31.99 -15.73 -51.07
CA LYS A 278 33.06 -16.37 -50.30
C LYS A 278 32.57 -16.79 -48.89
N PRO A 279 33.10 -17.91 -48.35
CA PRO A 279 32.44 -18.73 -47.33
C PRO A 279 32.72 -18.24 -45.91
N ILE A 280 31.73 -18.36 -45.04
CA ILE A 280 31.84 -18.13 -43.59
C ILE A 280 32.08 -19.49 -42.91
N GLY A 281 33.20 -19.61 -42.20
CA GLY A 281 33.57 -20.78 -41.40
C GLY A 281 32.71 -20.93 -40.13
N PRO A 282 32.74 -22.12 -39.50
CA PRO A 282 31.73 -22.51 -38.52
C PRO A 282 32.05 -21.94 -37.13
N GLY A 283 31.11 -21.21 -36.55
CA GLY A 283 31.24 -20.62 -35.22
C GLY A 283 29.90 -20.39 -34.53
N LYS A 284 29.38 -21.46 -33.90
CA LYS A 284 28.45 -21.50 -32.76
C LYS A 284 27.28 -20.49 -32.75
N LEU A 285 26.16 -20.89 -33.33
CA LEU A 285 24.83 -20.36 -32.98
C LEU A 285 24.32 -21.04 -31.70
N SER A 286 24.15 -20.25 -30.63
CA SER A 286 23.38 -20.64 -29.46
C SER A 286 21.90 -20.52 -29.78
N TRP A 287 21.18 -21.64 -29.71
CA TRP A 287 19.74 -21.71 -29.96
C TRP A 287 18.98 -21.08 -28.80
N VAL A 288 18.14 -20.08 -29.09
CA VAL A 288 17.09 -19.61 -28.20
C VAL A 288 15.82 -20.37 -28.58
N ALA A 289 15.38 -21.28 -27.71
CA ALA A 289 14.11 -21.97 -27.86
C ALA A 289 12.98 -21.03 -27.39
N ILE A 290 12.21 -20.50 -28.34
CA ILE A 290 10.93 -19.84 -28.07
C ILE A 290 9.87 -20.93 -28.02
N VAL A 291 9.41 -21.29 -26.82
CA VAL A 291 8.25 -22.17 -26.65
C VAL A 291 6.99 -21.30 -26.65
N GLY A 292 6.37 -21.15 -27.82
CA GLY A 292 5.03 -20.59 -27.96
C GLY A 292 3.99 -21.70 -27.89
N PHE A 293 3.17 -21.72 -26.84
CA PHE A 293 1.98 -22.56 -26.78
C PHE A 293 0.84 -21.88 -27.54
N ILE A 294 0.46 -22.45 -28.70
CA ILE A 294 -0.81 -22.14 -29.38
C ILE A 294 -1.79 -23.25 -29.00
N SER A 295 -2.78 -22.91 -28.17
CA SER A 295 -3.91 -23.79 -27.87
C SER A 295 -4.98 -23.62 -28.96
N VAL A 296 -5.02 -24.53 -29.93
CA VAL A 296 -6.15 -24.65 -30.86
C VAL A 296 -7.20 -25.52 -30.19
N GLY A 297 -8.32 -24.92 -29.77
CA GLY A 297 -9.49 -25.65 -29.31
C GLY A 297 -10.23 -26.27 -30.50
N VAL A 298 -10.31 -27.59 -30.54
CA VAL A 298 -11.19 -28.33 -31.45
C VAL A 298 -12.56 -28.43 -30.77
N ILE A 299 -13.56 -27.78 -31.35
CA ILE A 299 -14.97 -28.02 -31.06
C ILE A 299 -15.38 -29.28 -31.84
N SER A 300 -15.92 -30.28 -31.16
CA SER A 300 -16.66 -31.37 -31.78
C SER A 300 -18.08 -31.36 -31.23
N PHE A 301 -19.03 -31.50 -32.15
CA PHE A 301 -20.48 -31.46 -31.96
C PHE A 301 -21.01 -32.60 -31.09
#